data_AF-A0A3D1CRW4-F1
#
_entry.id   AF-A0A3D1CRW4-F1
#
_cell.length_a   1.000
_cell.length_b   1.000
_cell.length_c   1.000
_cell.angle_alpha   90.00
_cell.angle_beta   90.00
_cell.angle_gamma   90.00
#
_symmetry.space_group_name_H-M   'P 1'
#
loop_
_entity.id
_entity.type
_entity.pdbx_description
1 polymer ?
#
loop_
_entity_poly.entity_id
_entity_poly.type
_entity_poly.pdbx_seq_one_letter_code
_entity_poly.pdbx_strand_id
1 'polypeptide(L)'
;MDFAVKNEEFAGPLELLLELIEKKDLEIAKISLAKVADDFLLYLQETHVPADGLADFLLVASRLIYLKSRELLPFLRLVDEDIASDVLAEQLRIYREFVDAAERLEERYGAHLLFPRPYVKSSPSYGGARGGFNFGGRPPTASELAQAYRDVQKRLEPFFALTAVSLERVKSVEERIEEMREAIALNASMSFSTVTAGAQKKIDVVMSFLALLELLRRNIIRASQQNTWGDIMIHRID
;
A
#
# COMPACT_ATOMS: atom_id res chain seq x y z
N MET A 1 -16.27 -22.59 -19.63
CA MET A 1 -15.85 -21.26 -20.14
C MET A 1 -15.33 -20.54 -18.93
N ASP A 2 -14.03 -20.67 -18.70
CA ASP A 2 -13.37 -20.10 -17.54
C ASP A 2 -13.13 -18.62 -17.84
N PHE A 3 -13.97 -17.78 -17.24
CA PHE A 3 -13.78 -16.33 -17.28
C PHE A 3 -12.64 -15.98 -16.33
N ALA A 4 -11.42 -15.94 -16.85
CA ALA A 4 -10.31 -15.27 -16.20
C ALA A 4 -10.51 -13.76 -16.34
N VAL A 5 -11.19 -13.15 -15.38
CA VAL A 5 -11.17 -11.70 -15.21
C VAL A 5 -9.79 -11.37 -14.63
N LYS A 6 -8.83 -11.03 -15.49
CA LYS A 6 -7.62 -10.32 -15.05
C LYS A 6 -8.07 -8.91 -14.71
N ASN A 7 -8.20 -8.62 -13.41
CA ASN A 7 -8.20 -7.24 -12.96
C ASN A 7 -6.79 -6.72 -13.27
N GLU A 8 -6.64 -5.75 -14.16
CA GLU A 8 -5.36 -5.09 -14.48
C GLU A 8 -4.94 -4.16 -13.33
N GLU A 9 -5.06 -4.63 -12.08
CA GLU A 9 -4.53 -3.93 -10.93
C GLU A 9 -3.05 -4.31 -10.82
N PHE A 10 -2.20 -3.48 -11.42
CA PHE A 10 -0.75 -3.55 -11.19
C PHE A 10 -0.46 -3.44 -9.69
N ALA A 11 0.47 -4.25 -9.22
CA ALA A 11 0.93 -4.22 -7.84
C ALA A 11 1.70 -2.92 -7.52
N GLY A 12 2.12 -2.14 -8.53
CA GLY A 12 2.70 -0.81 -8.34
C GLY A 12 3.20 -0.13 -9.62
N PRO A 13 3.74 1.09 -9.51
CA PRO A 13 4.14 1.90 -10.66
C PRO A 13 5.40 1.38 -11.38
N LEU A 14 6.27 0.63 -10.69
CA LEU A 14 7.46 0.03 -11.32
C LEU A 14 7.11 -1.15 -12.22
N GLU A 15 6.09 -1.92 -11.84
CA GLU A 15 5.57 -3.02 -12.65
C GLU A 15 4.99 -2.51 -13.98
N LEU A 16 4.12 -1.49 -13.89
CA LEU A 16 3.56 -0.82 -15.06
C LEU A 16 4.67 -0.27 -15.98
N LEU A 17 5.69 0.37 -15.41
CA LEU A 17 6.82 0.87 -16.19
C LEU A 17 7.60 -0.23 -16.90
N LEU A 18 7.81 -1.37 -16.23
CA LEU A 18 8.51 -2.50 -16.81
C LEU A 18 7.72 -3.06 -18.00
N GLU A 19 6.40 -3.26 -17.84
CA GLU A 19 5.55 -3.76 -18.93
C GLU A 19 5.50 -2.79 -20.12
N LEU A 20 5.39 -1.48 -19.88
CA LEU A 20 5.39 -0.48 -20.95
C LEU A 20 6.71 -0.46 -21.74
N ILE A 21 7.84 -0.66 -21.05
CA ILE A 21 9.16 -0.76 -21.66
C ILE A 21 9.28 -2.04 -22.50
N GLU A 22 8.83 -3.17 -21.97
CA GLU A 22 8.86 -4.46 -22.66
C GLU A 22 7.95 -4.47 -23.88
N LYS A 23 6.75 -3.89 -23.79
CA LYS A 23 5.80 -3.76 -24.90
C LYS A 23 6.36 -2.94 -26.07
N LYS A 24 7.26 -1.99 -25.80
CA LYS A 24 7.93 -1.18 -26.81
C LYS A 24 9.31 -1.71 -27.22
N ASP A 25 9.74 -2.86 -26.71
CA ASP A 25 11.05 -3.47 -26.95
C ASP A 25 12.21 -2.48 -26.69
N LEU A 26 12.13 -1.75 -25.56
CA LEU A 26 13.11 -0.74 -25.18
C LEU A 26 14.06 -1.26 -24.09
N GLU A 27 15.30 -0.80 -24.12
CA GLU A 27 16.25 -1.02 -23.02
C GLU A 27 15.91 -0.12 -21.81
N ILE A 28 16.19 -0.57 -20.59
CA ILE A 28 15.99 0.24 -19.36
C ILE A 28 17.07 1.33 -19.29
N ALA A 29 16.78 2.48 -19.90
CA ALA A 29 17.64 3.66 -19.95
C ALA A 29 16.82 4.95 -19.81
N LYS A 30 17.47 6.07 -19.46
CA LYS A 30 16.81 7.39 -19.30
C LYS A 30 16.00 7.81 -20.53
N ILE A 31 16.59 7.63 -21.72
CA ILE A 31 15.96 7.98 -23.01
C ILE A 31 14.73 7.10 -23.24
N SER A 32 14.79 5.82 -22.88
CA SER A 32 13.66 4.90 -23.01
C SER A 32 12.52 5.24 -22.04
N LEU A 33 12.86 5.62 -20.80
CA LEU A 33 11.87 6.05 -19.79
C LEU A 33 11.10 7.30 -20.24
N ALA A 34 11.78 8.25 -20.88
CA ALA A 34 11.13 9.44 -21.41
C ALA A 34 10.16 9.11 -22.56
N LYS A 35 10.43 8.05 -23.36
CA LYS A 35 9.53 7.56 -24.44
C LYS A 35 8.30 6.81 -23.96
N VAL A 36 8.30 6.27 -22.73
CA VAL A 36 7.13 5.61 -22.12
C VAL A 36 6.35 6.53 -21.18
N ALA A 37 6.83 7.76 -20.96
CA ALA A 37 6.20 8.72 -20.06
C ALA A 37 4.74 9.03 -20.45
N ASP A 38 4.46 9.17 -21.76
CA ASP A 38 3.10 9.45 -22.24
C ASP A 38 2.14 8.29 -21.98
N ASP A 39 2.58 7.06 -22.22
CA ASP A 39 1.76 5.87 -21.99
C ASP A 39 1.48 5.69 -20.49
N PHE A 40 2.46 5.97 -19.64
CA PHE A 40 2.30 5.92 -18.18
C PHE A 40 1.26 6.95 -17.70
N LEU A 41 1.33 8.18 -18.23
CA LEU A 41 0.37 9.23 -17.89
C LEU A 41 -1.03 8.94 -18.44
N LEU A 42 -1.11 8.37 -19.65
CA LEU A 42 -2.37 7.93 -20.24
C LEU A 42 -3.02 6.85 -19.37
N TYR A 43 -2.25 5.87 -18.90
CA TYR A 43 -2.74 4.85 -17.97
C TYR A 43 -3.32 5.47 -16.68
N LEU A 44 -2.64 6.46 -16.10
CA LEU A 44 -3.15 7.17 -14.91
C LEU A 44 -4.45 7.94 -15.17
N GLN A 45 -4.69 8.39 -16.40
CA GLN A 45 -5.90 9.13 -16.77
C GLN A 45 -7.08 8.20 -17.05
N GLU A 46 -6.82 7.05 -17.66
CA GLU A 46 -7.85 6.08 -18.05
C GLU A 46 -8.25 5.14 -16.91
N THR A 47 -7.31 4.84 -16.00
CA THR A 47 -7.52 3.88 -14.91
C THR A 47 -7.71 4.57 -13.56
N HIS A 48 -8.72 4.14 -12.80
CA HIS A 48 -8.94 4.61 -11.45
C HIS A 48 -7.96 3.94 -10.46
N VAL A 49 -6.81 4.56 -10.24
CA VAL A 49 -5.84 4.11 -9.23
C VAL A 49 -6.41 4.38 -7.81
N PRO A 50 -6.45 3.38 -6.92
CA PRO A 50 -6.92 3.57 -5.55
C PRO A 50 -6.06 4.59 -4.79
N ALA A 51 -6.69 5.38 -3.91
CA ALA A 51 -6.03 6.49 -3.20
C ALA A 51 -4.80 6.05 -2.39
N ASP A 52 -4.81 4.82 -1.86
CA ASP A 52 -3.72 4.26 -1.06
C ASP A 52 -2.41 4.09 -1.87
N GLY A 53 -2.51 3.84 -3.18
CA GLY A 53 -1.35 3.67 -4.07
C GLY A 53 -1.03 4.89 -4.95
N LEU A 54 -1.96 5.86 -5.03
CA LEU A 54 -1.85 7.00 -5.96
C LEU A 54 -0.59 7.84 -5.73
N ALA A 55 -0.14 7.99 -4.48
CA ALA A 55 1.05 8.77 -4.14
C ALA A 55 2.32 8.23 -4.82
N ASP A 56 2.50 6.91 -4.87
CA ASP A 56 3.66 6.28 -5.49
C ASP A 56 3.63 6.43 -7.01
N PHE A 57 2.44 6.31 -7.61
CA PHE A 57 2.24 6.57 -9.04
C PHE A 57 2.53 8.03 -9.40
N LEU A 58 2.08 8.99 -8.60
CA LEU A 58 2.35 10.42 -8.83
C LEU A 58 3.84 10.75 -8.66
N LEU A 59 4.53 10.12 -7.71
CA LEU A 59 5.98 10.27 -7.55
C LEU A 59 6.71 9.81 -8.82
N VAL A 60 6.37 8.65 -9.35
CA VAL A 60 6.96 8.12 -10.59
C VAL A 60 6.59 9.00 -11.79
N ALA A 61 5.32 9.41 -11.92
CA ALA A 61 4.85 10.31 -12.98
C ALA A 61 5.65 11.62 -13.00
N SER A 62 5.89 12.24 -11.84
CA SER A 62 6.66 13.48 -11.74
C SER A 62 8.09 13.32 -12.27
N ARG A 63 8.73 12.18 -11.99
CA ARG A 63 10.08 11.85 -12.47
C ARG A 63 10.09 11.60 -13.98
N LEU A 64 9.07 10.94 -14.52
CA LEU A 64 8.93 10.70 -15.97
C LEU A 64 8.70 12.01 -16.74
N ILE A 65 7.85 12.90 -16.23
CA ILE A 65 7.64 14.24 -16.81
C ILE A 65 8.95 15.02 -16.84
N TYR A 66 9.71 14.98 -15.75
CA TYR A 66 11.02 15.61 -15.67
C TYR A 66 12.00 15.04 -16.70
N LEU A 67 12.10 13.70 -16.81
CA LEU A 67 12.91 13.01 -17.82
C LEU A 67 12.54 13.45 -19.24
N LYS A 68 11.24 13.49 -19.55
CA LYS A 68 10.73 13.89 -20.87
C LYS A 68 11.02 15.36 -21.17
N SER A 69 10.81 16.26 -20.20
CA SER A 69 11.13 17.68 -20.33
C SER A 69 12.60 17.90 -20.69
N ARG A 70 13.51 17.16 -20.03
CA ARG A 70 14.95 17.23 -20.29
C ARG A 70 15.36 16.69 -21.66
N GLU A 71 14.75 15.60 -22.10
CA GLU A 71 14.99 15.08 -23.45
C GLU A 71 14.59 16.12 -24.51
N LEU A 72 13.46 16.82 -24.30
CA LEU A 72 12.95 17.85 -25.19
C LEU A 72 13.72 19.18 -25.11
N LEU A 73 14.35 19.49 -23.97
CA LEU A 73 15.02 20.77 -23.68
C LEU A 73 16.49 20.59 -23.26
N PRO A 74 17.38 20.09 -24.14
CA PRO A 74 18.76 19.75 -23.79
C PRO A 74 19.65 20.95 -23.41
N PHE A 75 19.22 22.19 -23.72
CA PHE A 75 19.98 23.41 -23.49
C PHE A 75 19.79 24.01 -22.09
N LEU A 76 18.78 23.55 -21.33
CA LEU A 76 18.52 23.97 -19.95
C LEU A 76 19.18 22.99 -18.98
N ARG A 77 20.49 23.13 -18.75
CA ARG A 77 21.21 22.36 -17.73
C ARG A 77 21.03 23.00 -16.35
N LEU A 78 20.14 22.45 -15.53
CA LEU A 78 20.08 22.71 -14.09
C LEU A 78 21.02 21.73 -13.38
N VAL A 79 22.02 22.25 -12.66
CA VAL A 79 23.18 21.48 -12.15
C VAL A 79 22.83 20.55 -10.98
N ASP A 80 21.80 20.85 -10.19
CA ASP A 80 21.48 20.12 -8.94
C ASP A 80 20.45 18.97 -9.10
N GLU A 81 19.75 18.85 -10.23
CA GLU A 81 18.66 17.88 -10.42
C GLU A 81 19.07 16.62 -11.22
N ASP A 82 20.36 16.46 -11.54
CA ASP A 82 20.89 15.35 -12.34
C ASP A 82 20.88 14.00 -11.60
N ILE A 83 21.01 14.01 -10.27
CA ILE A 83 21.15 12.80 -9.43
C ILE A 83 19.83 12.02 -9.34
N ALA A 84 18.68 12.70 -9.33
CA ALA A 84 17.36 12.06 -9.14
C ALA A 84 16.92 11.20 -10.35
N SER A 85 17.46 11.48 -11.54
CA SER A 85 17.10 10.82 -12.80
C SER A 85 17.78 9.46 -12.98
N ASP A 86 19.04 9.30 -12.57
CA ASP A 86 19.73 8.00 -12.59
C ASP A 86 19.06 6.99 -11.65
N VAL A 87 18.49 7.48 -10.54
CA VAL A 87 17.88 6.64 -9.51
C VAL A 87 16.68 5.85 -10.05
N LEU A 88 15.84 6.42 -10.91
CA LEU A 88 14.65 5.71 -11.40
C LEU A 88 15.01 4.53 -12.35
N ALA A 89 15.97 4.75 -13.27
CA ALA A 89 16.42 3.70 -14.17
C ALA A 89 17.13 2.57 -13.40
N GLU A 90 17.92 2.93 -12.37
CA GLU A 90 18.55 1.95 -11.47
C GLU A 90 17.49 1.14 -10.70
N GLN A 91 16.51 1.83 -10.10
CA GLN A 91 15.41 1.19 -9.36
C GLN A 91 14.65 0.21 -10.24
N LEU A 92 14.36 0.57 -11.49
CA LEU A 92 13.66 -0.31 -12.41
C LEU A 92 14.50 -1.53 -12.81
N ARG A 93 15.81 -1.38 -12.95
CA ARG A 93 16.71 -2.51 -13.24
C ARG A 93 16.76 -3.50 -12.08
N ILE A 94 16.90 -3.00 -10.85
CA ILE A 94 16.86 -3.82 -9.63
C ILE A 94 15.51 -4.53 -9.53
N TYR A 95 14.41 -3.81 -9.78
CA TYR A 95 13.07 -4.40 -9.77
C TYR A 95 12.94 -5.55 -10.77
N ARG A 96 13.42 -5.38 -12.02
CA ARG A 96 13.44 -6.44 -13.03
C ARG A 96 14.23 -7.67 -12.56
N GLU A 97 15.40 -7.48 -11.94
CA GLU A 97 16.18 -8.61 -11.39
C GLU A 97 15.38 -9.41 -10.34
N PHE A 98 14.59 -8.73 -9.51
CA PHE A 98 13.71 -9.38 -8.54
C PHE A 98 12.54 -10.11 -9.20
N VAL A 99 11.93 -9.54 -10.24
CA VAL A 99 10.87 -10.20 -11.02
C VAL A 99 11.41 -11.48 -11.66
N ASP A 100 12.54 -11.41 -12.37
CA ASP A 100 13.19 -12.57 -12.98
C ASP A 100 13.55 -13.65 -11.93
N ALA A 101 14.02 -13.23 -10.75
CA ALA A 101 14.34 -14.14 -9.66
C ALA A 101 13.08 -14.79 -9.06
N ALA A 102 11.98 -14.04 -8.95
CA ALA A 102 10.70 -14.53 -8.47
C ALA A 102 10.11 -15.58 -9.42
N GLU A 103 10.15 -15.33 -10.74
CA GLU A 103 9.70 -16.30 -11.75
C GLU A 103 10.50 -17.61 -11.68
N ARG A 104 11.83 -17.51 -11.62
CA ARG A 104 12.71 -18.69 -11.45
C ARG A 104 12.45 -19.43 -10.13
N LEU A 105 12.09 -18.70 -9.08
CA LEU A 105 11.74 -19.30 -7.80
C LEU A 105 10.39 -20.02 -7.90
N GLU A 106 9.40 -19.43 -8.56
CA GLU A 106 8.08 -20.03 -8.81
C GLU A 106 8.21 -21.31 -9.64
N GLU A 107 9.00 -21.31 -10.71
CA GLU A 107 9.29 -22.52 -11.50
C GLU A 107 9.86 -23.66 -10.65
N ARG A 108 10.74 -23.33 -9.70
CA ARG A 108 11.32 -24.31 -8.76
C ARG A 108 10.31 -24.71 -7.68
N TYR A 109 9.51 -23.75 -7.21
CA TYR A 109 8.47 -23.89 -6.20
C TYR A 109 7.21 -24.54 -6.82
N GLY A 110 7.34 -25.80 -7.21
CA GLY A 110 6.24 -26.57 -7.80
C GLY A 110 6.73 -27.78 -8.61
N ALA A 111 7.90 -27.66 -9.23
CA ALA A 111 8.49 -28.74 -10.02
C ALA A 111 8.96 -29.94 -9.17
N HIS A 112 9.38 -29.72 -7.92
CA HIS A 112 9.87 -30.76 -7.02
C HIS A 112 9.29 -30.60 -5.62
N LEU A 113 7.99 -30.90 -5.47
CA LEU A 113 7.33 -31.06 -4.17
C LEU A 113 7.78 -32.38 -3.50
N LEU A 114 9.09 -32.52 -3.27
CA LEU A 114 9.63 -33.54 -2.39
C LEU A 114 9.41 -33.03 -0.97
N PHE A 115 8.25 -33.35 -0.40
CA PHE A 115 8.02 -33.12 1.02
C PHE A 115 8.94 -34.07 1.80
N PRO A 116 9.97 -33.56 2.50
CA PRO A 116 10.72 -34.42 3.40
C PRO A 116 9.72 -34.93 4.43
N ARG A 117 9.71 -36.25 4.68
CA ARG A 117 8.99 -36.79 5.83
C ARG A 117 9.51 -36.03 7.05
N PRO A 118 8.64 -35.41 7.88
CA PRO A 118 9.08 -34.71 9.07
C PRO A 118 10.08 -35.59 9.81
N TYR A 119 11.23 -35.03 10.18
CA TYR A 119 12.26 -35.77 10.90
C TYR A 119 11.71 -36.16 12.27
N VAL A 120 10.95 -37.26 12.32
CA VAL A 120 10.63 -37.94 13.54
C VAL A 120 11.96 -38.51 13.98
N LYS A 121 12.59 -37.92 15.00
CA LYS A 121 13.67 -38.59 15.73
C LYS A 121 13.12 -39.96 16.09
N SER A 122 13.52 -41.00 15.36
CA SER A 122 13.22 -42.37 15.76
C SER A 122 13.95 -42.54 17.08
N SER A 123 13.20 -42.51 18.18
CA SER A 123 13.66 -43.12 19.42
C SER A 123 14.22 -44.50 19.05
N PRO A 124 15.46 -44.86 19.43
CA PRO A 124 15.96 -46.20 19.19
C PRO A 124 14.95 -47.17 19.79
N SER A 125 14.29 -47.96 18.95
CA SER A 125 13.41 -49.03 19.42
C SER A 125 14.33 -50.08 20.06
N TYR A 126 14.60 -49.91 21.35
CA TYR A 126 15.20 -50.97 22.15
C TYR A 126 14.16 -52.07 22.25
N GLY A 127 14.53 -53.22 21.68
CA GLY A 127 13.72 -54.43 21.71
C GLY A 127 13.35 -54.81 23.14
N GLY A 128 12.13 -55.32 23.28
CA GLY A 128 11.76 -56.21 24.37
C GLY A 128 11.54 -55.58 25.74
N ALA A 129 10.52 -54.75 25.91
CA ALA A 129 9.81 -54.67 27.19
C ALA A 129 8.39 -54.15 26.99
N ARG A 130 7.47 -54.74 27.74
CA ARG A 130 6.02 -54.56 27.71
C ARG A 130 5.60 -53.10 27.90
N GLY A 131 4.59 -52.68 27.12
CA GLY A 131 3.55 -51.72 27.51
C GLY A 131 3.98 -50.50 28.31
N GLY A 132 4.62 -49.54 27.65
CA GLY A 132 4.82 -48.21 28.20
C GLY A 132 5.33 -47.26 27.12
N PHE A 133 4.56 -46.22 26.81
CA PHE A 133 5.05 -45.10 26.00
C PHE A 133 6.17 -44.41 26.79
N ASN A 134 7.42 -44.83 26.60
CA ASN A 134 8.58 -44.17 27.17
C ASN A 134 8.85 -42.88 26.38
N PHE A 135 8.25 -41.78 26.80
CA PHE A 135 8.81 -40.46 26.53
C PHE A 135 10.11 -40.37 27.34
N GLY A 136 11.25 -40.73 26.74
CA GLY A 136 12.58 -40.61 27.36
C GLY A 136 13.04 -39.15 27.59
N GLY A 137 12.09 -38.22 27.75
CA GLY A 137 12.33 -36.80 27.95
C GLY A 137 11.46 -36.27 29.08
N ARG A 138 11.94 -35.21 29.73
CA ARG A 138 11.21 -34.44 30.75
C ARG A 138 9.82 -34.06 30.21
N PRO A 139 8.74 -34.13 31.02
CA PRO A 139 7.44 -33.63 30.58
C PRO A 139 7.57 -32.17 30.17
N PRO A 140 6.94 -31.76 29.05
CA PRO A 140 7.03 -30.38 28.60
C PRO A 140 6.44 -29.45 29.66
N THR A 141 7.08 -28.31 29.85
CA THR A 141 6.60 -27.28 30.79
C THR A 141 5.40 -26.55 30.19
N ALA A 142 4.52 -26.01 31.03
CA ALA A 142 3.42 -25.16 30.58
C ALA A 142 3.88 -24.00 29.66
N SER A 143 5.07 -23.45 29.92
CA SER A 143 5.69 -22.42 29.07
C SER A 143 6.06 -22.94 27.67
N GLU A 144 6.59 -24.16 27.58
CA GLU A 144 6.97 -24.79 26.31
C GLU A 144 5.73 -25.13 25.47
N LEU A 145 4.64 -25.59 26.12
CA LEU A 145 3.36 -25.81 25.46
C LEU A 145 2.74 -24.50 24.98
N ALA A 146 2.77 -23.44 25.79
CA ALA A 146 2.29 -22.13 25.40
C ALA A 146 3.09 -21.54 24.23
N GLN A 147 4.40 -21.78 24.18
CA GLN A 147 5.24 -21.37 23.06
C GLN A 147 4.92 -22.16 21.79
N ALA A 148 4.81 -23.48 21.88
CA ALA A 148 4.43 -24.31 20.74
C ALA A 148 3.06 -23.92 20.16
N TYR A 149 2.10 -23.58 21.02
CA TYR A 149 0.80 -23.06 20.60
C TYR A 149 0.93 -21.73 19.85
N ARG A 150 1.73 -20.78 20.36
CA ARG A 150 1.99 -19.50 19.69
C ARG A 150 2.69 -19.70 18.34
N ASP A 151 3.63 -20.64 18.25
CA ASP A 151 4.35 -20.92 17.00
C ASP A 151 3.41 -21.52 15.93
N VAL A 152 2.45 -22.33 16.34
CA VAL A 152 1.37 -22.82 15.45
C VAL A 152 0.46 -21.68 15.02
N GLN A 153 0.04 -20.81 15.95
CA GLN A 153 -0.77 -19.64 15.60
C GLN A 153 -0.05 -18.75 14.56
N LYS A 154 1.23 -18.44 14.76
CA LYS A 154 2.04 -17.65 13.82
C LYS A 154 2.20 -18.31 12.44
N ARG A 155 2.23 -19.65 12.38
CA ARG A 155 2.27 -20.38 11.09
C ARG A 155 0.94 -20.39 10.37
N LEU A 156 -0.15 -20.24 11.12
CA LEU A 156 -1.52 -20.15 10.59
C LEU A 156 -1.93 -18.71 10.26
N GLU A 157 -1.18 -17.70 10.75
CA GLU A 157 -1.30 -16.32 10.27
C GLU A 157 -0.98 -16.32 8.77
N PRO A 158 -1.92 -15.91 7.90
CA PRO A 158 -1.69 -15.86 6.47
C PRO A 158 -0.46 -14.97 6.18
N PHE A 159 0.52 -15.50 5.44
CA PHE A 159 1.68 -14.72 4.96
C PHE A 159 1.22 -13.51 4.12
N PHE A 160 0.09 -13.69 3.45
CA PHE A 160 -0.71 -12.62 2.87
C PHE A 160 -1.93 -12.46 3.75
N ALA A 161 -1.79 -11.75 4.86
CA ALA A 161 -2.84 -10.80 5.16
C ALA A 161 -2.81 -9.82 3.97
N LEU A 162 -3.48 -10.19 2.87
CA LEU A 162 -4.09 -9.20 2.01
C LEU A 162 -4.77 -8.33 3.04
N THR A 163 -4.25 -7.12 3.19
CA THR A 163 -4.97 -6.06 3.86
C THR A 163 -6.17 -5.85 2.94
N ALA A 164 -7.15 -6.75 3.02
CA ALA A 164 -8.53 -6.35 3.11
C ALA A 164 -8.53 -5.43 4.34
N VAL A 165 -8.03 -4.20 4.13
CA VAL A 165 -8.79 -3.03 4.50
C VAL A 165 -10.14 -3.39 3.93
N SER A 166 -10.97 -4.04 4.75
CA SER A 166 -12.38 -3.96 4.53
C SER A 166 -12.57 -2.47 4.35
N LEU A 167 -12.88 -2.06 3.13
CA LEU A 167 -13.63 -0.84 2.89
C LEU A 167 -14.96 -1.04 3.63
N GLU A 168 -14.91 -1.16 4.96
CA GLU A 168 -15.86 -0.44 5.77
C GLU A 168 -15.83 0.94 5.16
N ARG A 169 -16.98 1.39 4.65
CA ARG A 169 -17.15 2.68 4.02
C ARG A 169 -16.78 3.75 5.05
N VAL A 170 -15.49 4.02 5.19
CA VAL A 170 -14.98 5.22 5.82
C VAL A 170 -15.44 6.29 4.86
N LYS A 171 -16.32 7.17 5.34
CA LYS A 171 -16.85 8.26 4.52
C LYS A 171 -15.68 9.01 3.90
N SER A 172 -15.76 9.26 2.60
CA SER A 172 -14.69 10.00 1.91
C SER A 172 -14.60 11.43 2.45
N VAL A 173 -13.47 12.09 2.21
CA VAL A 173 -13.32 13.50 2.59
C VAL A 173 -14.38 14.35 1.88
N GLU A 174 -14.72 14.02 0.63
CA GLU A 174 -15.75 14.68 -0.17
C GLU A 174 -17.15 14.54 0.43
N GLU A 175 -17.54 13.33 0.85
CA GLU A 175 -18.81 13.10 1.55
C GLU A 175 -18.87 13.94 2.84
N ARG A 176 -17.74 14.00 3.55
CA ARG A 176 -17.66 14.76 4.80
C ARG A 176 -17.69 16.27 4.60
N ILE A 177 -17.17 16.76 3.48
CA ILE A 177 -17.26 18.16 3.05
C ILE A 177 -18.73 18.52 2.79
N GLU A 178 -19.48 17.70 2.06
CA GLU A 178 -20.90 17.98 1.79
C GLU A 178 -21.75 17.94 3.07
N GLU A 179 -21.55 16.95 3.94
CA GLU A 179 -22.24 16.91 5.24
C GLU A 179 -21.97 18.18 6.08
N MET A 180 -20.71 18.62 6.12
CA MET A 180 -20.34 19.83 6.85
C MET A 180 -20.93 21.08 6.18
N ARG A 181 -21.00 21.11 4.85
CA ARG A 181 -21.61 22.21 4.09
C ARG A 181 -23.11 22.31 4.33
N GLU A 182 -23.83 21.20 4.29
CA GLU A 182 -25.27 21.14 4.58
C GLU A 182 -25.56 21.52 6.03
N ALA A 183 -24.77 21.01 6.98
CA ALA A 183 -24.95 21.32 8.38
C ALA A 183 -24.70 22.81 8.69
N ILE A 184 -23.72 23.45 8.02
CA ILE A 184 -23.41 24.89 8.16
C ILE A 184 -24.44 25.75 7.41
N ALA A 185 -25.00 25.25 6.31
CA ALA A 185 -26.11 25.92 5.63
C ALA A 185 -27.35 26.03 6.53
N LEU A 186 -27.60 25.00 7.35
CA LEU A 186 -28.70 24.97 8.32
C LEU A 186 -28.39 25.74 9.62
N ASN A 187 -27.15 25.67 10.09
CA ASN A 187 -26.71 26.29 11.34
C ASN A 187 -25.60 27.31 11.04
N ALA A 188 -25.91 28.61 11.09
CA ALA A 188 -24.97 29.69 10.76
C ALA A 188 -23.63 29.63 11.53
N SER A 189 -23.61 28.97 12.69
CA SER A 189 -22.41 28.58 13.42
C SER A 189 -22.58 27.21 14.08
N MET A 190 -21.47 26.48 14.22
CA MET A 190 -21.44 25.20 14.92
C MET A 190 -20.06 24.93 15.54
N SER A 191 -20.01 23.98 16.47
CA SER A 191 -18.77 23.50 17.05
C SER A 191 -18.28 22.24 16.32
N PHE A 192 -16.97 22.12 16.13
CA PHE A 192 -16.35 20.93 15.54
C PHE A 192 -16.57 19.68 16.39
N SER A 193 -16.59 19.79 17.72
CA SER A 193 -16.89 18.66 18.60
C SER A 193 -18.30 18.08 18.33
N THR A 194 -19.27 18.94 17.99
CA THR A 194 -20.62 18.53 17.59
C THR A 194 -20.62 17.78 16.26
N VAL A 195 -19.80 18.24 15.30
CA VAL A 195 -19.63 17.57 14.00
C VAL A 195 -19.04 16.17 14.17
N THR A 196 -18.07 16.00 15.08
CA THR A 196 -17.41 14.72 15.34
C THR A 196 -18.12 13.83 16.37
N ALA A 197 -19.21 14.28 16.98
CA ALA A 197 -19.88 13.55 18.06
C ALA A 197 -20.42 12.17 17.63
N GLY A 198 -20.74 11.99 16.35
CA GLY A 198 -21.18 10.71 15.78
C GLY A 198 -20.06 9.80 15.25
N ALA A 199 -18.78 10.20 15.37
CA ALA A 199 -17.65 9.43 14.89
C ALA A 199 -17.44 8.16 15.74
N GLN A 200 -17.34 7.00 15.09
CA GLN A 200 -17.10 5.73 15.79
C GLN A 200 -15.62 5.39 15.87
N LYS A 201 -14.82 5.87 14.91
CA LYS A 201 -13.39 5.59 14.81
C LYS A 201 -12.56 6.86 14.78
N LYS A 202 -11.28 6.74 15.19
CA LYS A 202 -10.32 7.87 15.13
C LYS A 202 -10.16 8.40 13.70
N ILE A 203 -10.24 7.53 12.69
CA ILE A 203 -10.10 7.92 11.29
C ILE A 203 -11.23 8.85 10.84
N ASP A 204 -12.46 8.66 11.32
CA ASP A 204 -13.60 9.53 11.01
C ASP A 204 -13.38 10.97 11.53
N VAL A 205 -12.75 11.09 12.69
CA VAL A 205 -12.38 12.39 13.28
C VAL A 205 -11.30 13.07 12.43
N VAL A 206 -10.28 12.32 12.01
CA VAL A 206 -9.22 12.83 11.13
C VAL A 206 -9.78 13.30 9.78
N MET A 207 -10.67 12.52 9.16
CA MET A 207 -11.32 12.91 7.90
C MET A 207 -12.19 14.15 8.06
N SER A 208 -12.94 14.25 9.17
CA SER A 208 -13.73 15.46 9.50
C SER A 208 -12.84 16.68 9.64
N PHE A 209 -11.65 16.51 10.22
CA PHE A 209 -10.68 17.60 10.38
C PHE A 209 -10.06 18.01 9.03
N LEU A 210 -9.71 17.05 8.17
CA LEU A 210 -9.23 17.32 6.81
C LEU A 210 -10.29 18.06 5.98
N ALA A 211 -11.55 17.64 6.05
CA ALA A 211 -12.68 18.32 5.42
C ALA A 211 -12.81 19.78 5.90
N LEU A 212 -12.66 20.03 7.20
CA LEU A 212 -12.64 21.37 7.78
C LEU A 212 -11.48 22.22 7.23
N LEU A 213 -10.28 21.66 7.14
CA LEU A 213 -9.11 22.36 6.58
C LEU A 213 -9.28 22.69 5.10
N GLU A 214 -9.88 21.79 4.34
CA GLU A 214 -10.15 22.01 2.91
C GLU A 214 -11.21 23.11 2.71
N LEU A 215 -12.28 23.13 3.52
CA LEU A 215 -13.29 24.20 3.49
C LEU A 215 -12.71 25.56 3.90
N LEU A 216 -11.79 25.59 4.88
CA LEU A 216 -11.04 26.79 5.24
C LEU A 216 -10.15 27.26 4.08
N ARG A 217 -9.43 26.33 3.44
CA ARG A 217 -8.56 26.61 2.30
C ARG A 217 -9.34 27.20 1.11
N ARG A 218 -10.59 26.79 0.92
CA ARG A 218 -11.50 27.30 -0.12
C ARG A 218 -12.24 28.59 0.26
N ASN A 219 -11.99 29.15 1.45
CA ASN A 219 -12.69 30.33 1.98
C ASN A 219 -14.23 30.17 2.04
N ILE A 220 -14.74 28.96 2.26
CA ILE A 220 -16.18 28.71 2.39
C ILE A 220 -16.63 28.91 3.85
N ILE A 221 -15.73 28.62 4.81
CA ILE A 221 -16.00 28.69 6.25
C ILE A 221 -14.90 29.49 6.94
N ARG A 222 -15.21 30.02 8.12
CA ARG A 222 -14.25 30.65 9.03
C ARG A 222 -14.21 29.88 10.33
N ALA A 223 -13.02 29.51 10.78
CA ALA A 223 -12.83 28.82 12.05
C ALA A 223 -12.18 29.75 13.08
N SER A 224 -12.61 29.63 14.33
CA SER A 224 -12.02 30.33 15.48
C SER A 224 -11.83 29.36 16.63
N GLN A 225 -10.63 29.32 17.20
CA GLN A 225 -10.29 28.51 18.38
C GLN A 225 -9.74 29.46 19.45
N GLN A 226 -10.33 29.45 20.65
CA GLN A 226 -9.95 30.38 21.72
C GLN A 226 -8.67 29.96 22.46
N ASN A 227 -8.51 28.65 22.71
CA ASN A 227 -7.39 28.09 23.45
C ASN A 227 -6.74 26.96 22.64
N THR A 228 -5.44 26.75 22.81
CA THR A 228 -4.75 25.57 22.27
C THR A 228 -5.44 24.30 22.80
N TRP A 229 -5.82 23.37 21.92
CA TRP A 229 -6.61 22.17 22.24
C TRP A 229 -8.06 22.44 22.69
N GLY A 230 -8.53 23.68 22.60
CA GLY A 230 -9.93 24.03 22.81
C GLY A 230 -10.81 23.65 21.61
N ASP A 231 -12.12 23.73 21.79
CA ASP A 231 -13.06 23.44 20.71
C ASP A 231 -12.93 24.45 19.55
N ILE A 232 -13.18 23.99 18.33
CA ILE A 232 -13.07 24.80 17.12
C ILE A 232 -14.48 25.24 16.74
N MET A 233 -14.72 26.54 16.79
CA MET A 233 -15.98 27.13 16.33
C MET A 233 -15.91 27.41 14.84
N ILE A 234 -16.89 26.91 14.10
CA ILE A 234 -17.02 27.05 12.65
C ILE A 234 -18.16 28.02 12.36
N HIS A 235 -17.88 29.02 11.53
CA HIS A 235 -18.80 30.06 11.11
C HIS A 235 -18.89 30.08 9.60
N ARG A 236 -20.07 30.37 9.05
CA ARG A 236 -20.22 30.58 7.61
C ARG A 236 -19.57 31.91 7.20
N ILE A 237 -18.91 31.92 6.05
CA ILE A 237 -18.53 33.16 5.37
C ILE A 237 -19.70 33.55 4.48
N ASP A 238 -20.30 34.72 4.73
CA ASP A 238 -21.30 35.32 3.84
C ASP A 238 -20.66 35.86 2.55
#